data_AF-A0A2D6B0J0-F1
#
_entry.id   AF-A0A2D6B0J0-F1
#
_cell.length_a   1.000
_cell.length_b   1.000
_cell.length_c   1.000
_cell.angle_alpha   90.00
_cell.angle_beta   90.00
_cell.angle_gamma   90.00
#
_symmetry.space_group_name_H-M   'P 1'
#
loop_
_entity.id
_entity.type
_entity.pdbx_description
1 polymer ?
#
loop_
_entity_poly.entity_id
_entity_poly.type
_entity_poly.pdbx_seq_one_letter_code
_entity_poly.pdbx_strand_id
1 'polypeptide(L)' 'MKRALVCGAGGFIGGHLVKYLKAKGYWVCGVDLKQNEFQPIEAIADQFYIG' A
#
# COMPACT_ATOMS: atom_id res chain seq x y z
N MET A 1 -2.90 11.42 14.18
CA MET A 1 -3.13 10.47 13.07
C MET A 1 -1.82 10.28 12.32
N LYS A 2 -1.31 9.05 12.19
CA LYS A 2 -0.01 8.79 11.52
C LYS A 2 -0.25 8.47 10.05
N ARG A 3 0.63 8.97 9.17
CA ARG A 3 0.56 8.77 7.72
C ARG A 3 1.82 8.06 7.23
N ALA A 4 1.69 7.20 6.23
CA ALA A 4 2.80 6.53 5.58
C ALA A 4 2.64 6.52 4.06
N LEU A 5 3.76 6.72 3.37
CA LEU A 5 3.90 6.51 1.93
C LEU A 5 4.71 5.21 1.74
N VAL A 6 4.21 4.29 0.92
CA VAL A 6 4.90 3.05 0.59
C VAL A 6 5.19 3.04 -0.91
N CYS A 7 6.44 3.28 -1.28
CA CYS A 7 6.93 3.06 -2.64
C CYS A 7 7.18 1.56 -2.85
N GLY A 8 6.84 1.03 -4.02
CA GLY A 8 6.91 -0.41 -4.29
C GLY A 8 5.73 -1.19 -3.72
N ALA A 9 4.57 -0.53 -3.51
CA ALA A 9 3.39 -1.12 -2.89
C ALA A 9 2.66 -2.18 -3.77
N GLY A 10 2.97 -2.25 -5.05
CA GLY A 10 2.59 -3.30 -5.98
C GLY A 10 3.44 -4.57 -5.87
N GLY A 11 4.61 -4.50 -5.24
CA GLY A 11 5.45 -5.66 -4.95
C GLY A 11 4.91 -6.55 -3.82
N PHE A 12 5.50 -7.74 -3.68
CA PHE A 12 5.15 -8.70 -2.62
C PHE A 12 5.31 -8.08 -1.22
N ILE A 13 6.53 -7.64 -0.88
CA ILE A 13 6.82 -7.07 0.44
C ILE A 13 6.08 -5.75 0.65
N GLY A 14 6.06 -4.87 -0.37
CA GLY A 14 5.41 -3.56 -0.25
C GLY A 14 3.91 -3.67 0.00
N GLY A 15 3.22 -4.61 -0.68
CA GLY A 15 1.83 -4.90 -0.40
C GLY A 15 1.59 -5.38 1.03
N HIS A 16 2.41 -6.32 1.52
CA HIS A 16 2.33 -6.79 2.89
C HIS A 16 2.60 -5.68 3.92
N LEU A 17 3.51 -4.76 3.61
CA LEU A 17 3.80 -3.60 4.45
C LEU A 17 2.60 -2.65 4.53
N VAL A 18 1.92 -2.37 3.42
CA VAL A 18 0.67 -1.58 3.42
C VAL A 18 -0.37 -2.21 4.35
N LYS A 19 -0.61 -3.53 4.21
CA LYS A 19 -1.54 -4.27 5.07
C LYS A 19 -1.17 -4.18 6.54
N TYR A 20 0.12 -4.33 6.87
CA TYR A 20 0.63 -4.19 8.22
C TYR A 20 0.40 -2.79 8.81
N LEU A 21 0.71 -1.74 8.04
CA LEU A 21 0.54 -0.35 8.49
C LEU A 21 -0.94 0.02 8.67
N LYS A 22 -1.81 -0.44 7.77
CA LYS A 22 -3.27 -0.27 7.90
C LYS A 22 -3.81 -0.92 9.18
N ALA A 23 -3.37 -2.14 9.50
CA ALA A 23 -3.72 -2.80 10.76
C ALA A 23 -3.22 -2.07 12.02
N LYS A 24 -2.21 -1.20 11.89
CA LYS A 24 -1.70 -0.34 12.97
C LYS A 24 -2.41 1.03 13.04
N GLY A 25 -3.44 1.27 12.23
CA GLY A 25 -4.21 2.53 12.25
C GLY A 25 -3.54 3.68 11.51
N TYR A 26 -2.61 3.40 10.60
CA TYR A 26 -2.05 4.42 9.72
C TYR A 26 -3.02 4.74 8.59
N TRP A 27 -2.95 5.98 8.12
CA TRP A 27 -3.41 6.32 6.78
C TRP A 27 -2.27 6.05 5.80
N VAL A 28 -2.50 5.24 4.78
CA VAL A 28 -1.45 4.70 3.91
C VAL A 28 -1.73 5.06 2.46
N CYS A 29 -0.74 5.68 1.83
CA CYS A 29 -0.67 5.88 0.38
C CYS A 29 0.34 4.90 -0.21
N GLY A 30 -0.10 4.04 -1.13
CA GLY A 30 0.78 3.16 -1.91
C GLY A 30 1.09 3.78 -3.28
N VAL A 31 2.34 3.63 -3.73
CA VAL A 31 2.77 4.03 -5.07
C VAL A 31 3.62 2.92 -5.67
N ASP A 32 3.36 2.59 -6.94
CA ASP A 32 4.16 1.64 -7.71
C ASP A 32 4.02 1.92 -9.22
N LEU A 33 4.88 1.31 -10.03
CA LEU A 33 4.80 1.34 -11.49
C LEU A 33 3.79 0.31 -12.03
N LYS A 34 3.31 -0.60 -11.17
CA LYS A 34 2.36 -1.66 -11.53
C LYS A 34 1.32 -1.90 -10.44
N GLN A 35 0.21 -2.54 -10.82
CA GLN A 35 -0.75 -3.08 -9.87
C GLN A 35 -0.12 -4.14 -8.97
N ASN A 36 -0.68 -4.29 -7.77
CA ASN A 36 -0.26 -5.38 -6.90
C ASN A 36 -0.76 -6.74 -7.44
N GLU A 37 0.17 -7.65 -7.72
CA GLU A 37 -0.11 -8.98 -8.30
C GLU A 37 -0.54 -10.02 -7.26
N PHE A 38 -0.37 -9.73 -5.96
CA PHE A 38 -0.53 -10.70 -4.87
C PHE A 38 -1.79 -10.46 -4.02
N GLN A 39 -2.31 -9.24 -4.01
CA GLN A 39 -3.46 -8.86 -3.21
C GLN A 39 -4.14 -7.60 -3.77
N PRO A 40 -5.45 -7.40 -3.53
CA PRO A 40 -6.17 -6.20 -3.97
C PRO A 40 -5.77 -4.99 -3.13
N ILE A 41 -4.60 -4.41 -3.42
CA ILE A 41 -4.00 -3.31 -2.64
C ILE A 41 -4.89 -2.07 -2.58
N GLU A 42 -5.65 -1.81 -3.63
CA GLU A 42 -6.59 -0.68 -3.73
C GLU A 42 -7.74 -0.77 -2.71
N ALA A 43 -8.09 -1.99 -2.27
CA ALA A 43 -9.09 -2.20 -1.23
C ALA A 43 -8.51 -2.09 0.19
N ILE A 44 -7.17 -2.05 0.32
CA ILE A 44 -6.45 -2.04 1.61
C ILE A 44 -5.91 -0.64 1.91
N ALA A 45 -5.23 -0.01 0.94
CA ALA A 45 -4.67 1.32 1.07
C ALA A 45 -5.78 2.39 1.08
N ASP A 46 -5.53 3.53 1.72
CA ASP A 46 -6.46 4.67 1.59
C ASP A 46 -6.33 5.35 0.23
N GLN A 47 -5.12 5.29 -0.35
CA GLN A 47 -4.82 5.71 -1.71
C GLN A 47 -3.81 4.76 -2.33
N PHE A 48 -3.98 4.47 -3.62
CA PHE A 48 -2.99 3.73 -4.41
C PHE A 48 -2.83 4.42 -5.76
N TYR A 49 -1.60 4.77 -6.12
CA TYR A 49 -1.28 5.41 -7.39
C TYR A 49 -0.37 4.50 -8.22
N ILE A 50 -0.68 4.40 -9.51
CA ILE A 50 0.24 3.88 -10.51
C ILE A 50 0.93 5.05 -11.18
N GLY A 51 2.27 5.05 -11.21
CA GLY A 51 3.07 6.09 -11.87
C GLY A 51 4.55 5.99 -11.56
#